data_AF-A0A7V3DII7-F1
#
_entry.id   AF-A0A7V3DII7-F1
#
_cell.length_a   1.000
_cell.length_b   1.000
_cell.length_c   1.000
_cell.angle_alpha   90.00
_cell.angle_beta   90.00
_cell.angle_gamma   90.00
#
_symmetry.space_group_name_H-M   'P 1'
#
loop_
_entity.id
_entity.type
_entity.pdbx_description
1 polymer ?
#
loop_
_entity_poly.entity_id
_entity_poly.type
_entity_poly.pdbx_seq_one_letter_code
_entity_poly.pdbx_strand_id
1 'polypeptide(L)'
;MLGLERNLDRGELNAWTEHIRSFQNKKGRFPGYFEDRAVTRIADKKMGWFRKDVAVRRAETRQACATLLFAGETPKYPIGRLPESPRQVRDFVQGLNWSEPWAAGSHAGHLLFLYEMNSRYFGMRQIIEPLVEEVLSCLDNLLDPRTGSWHNGSPDHQQIINGAMKVITGYSLRGIALKFPERLIDTCLISSRLETGCDMADAIYVLHECSRQTEYRRTDIREYCLRCIKEIKKFQLKDGAFSYFPDRAQRYYYGVEVSKGLCESDLHGTTLFVWSLAMIADLLGFIDDLGWRLPVT
;
A
#
# COMPACT_ATOMS: atom_id res chain seq x y z
N MET A 1 5.25 0.38 13.93
CA MET A 1 5.26 1.85 13.83
C MET A 1 5.53 2.49 15.19
N LEU A 2 4.73 2.24 16.21
CA LEU A 2 4.91 2.86 17.54
C LEU A 2 6.04 2.25 18.40
N GLY A 3 6.82 1.31 17.88
CA GLY A 3 7.86 0.58 18.64
C GLY A 3 7.32 -0.38 19.72
N LEU A 4 5.99 -0.55 19.78
CA LEU A 4 5.30 -1.35 20.80
C LEU A 4 5.46 -2.87 20.60
N GLU A 5 5.94 -3.32 19.44
CA GLU A 5 6.20 -4.74 19.19
C GLU A 5 7.25 -5.32 20.14
N ARG A 6 8.11 -4.47 20.72
CA ARG A 6 9.08 -4.87 21.77
C ARG A 6 8.40 -5.33 23.05
N ASN A 7 7.13 -4.99 23.24
CA ASN A 7 6.35 -5.36 24.42
C ASN A 7 5.58 -6.67 24.22
N LEU A 8 5.50 -7.20 22.99
CA LEU A 8 4.90 -8.51 22.72
C LEU A 8 5.87 -9.59 23.16
N ASP A 9 5.37 -10.60 23.86
CA ASP A 9 6.20 -11.78 24.09
C ASP A 9 6.40 -12.54 22.77
N ARG A 10 7.51 -13.30 22.68
CA ARG A 10 7.84 -14.04 21.45
C ARG A 10 6.78 -15.09 21.09
N GLY A 11 6.07 -15.63 22.08
CA GLY A 11 5.00 -16.60 21.87
C GLY A 11 3.79 -16.00 21.16
N GLU A 12 3.36 -14.81 21.56
CA GLU A 12 2.26 -14.08 20.95
C GLU A 12 2.55 -13.72 19.49
N LEU A 13 3.74 -13.15 19.21
CA LEU A 13 4.13 -12.81 17.84
C LEU A 13 4.20 -14.05 16.94
N ASN A 14 4.71 -15.16 17.46
CA ASN A 14 4.74 -16.44 16.74
C ASN A 14 3.33 -16.97 16.47
N ALA A 15 2.41 -16.87 17.44
CA ALA A 15 1.02 -17.29 17.26
C ALA A 15 0.32 -16.47 16.16
N TRP A 16 0.52 -15.15 16.13
CA TRP A 16 -0.09 -14.28 15.12
C TRP A 16 0.47 -14.54 13.71
N THR A 17 1.78 -14.68 13.58
CA THR A 17 2.42 -14.93 12.27
C THR A 17 2.08 -16.32 11.75
N GLU A 18 1.96 -17.33 12.61
CA GLU A 18 1.48 -18.66 12.23
C GLU A 18 -0.01 -18.65 11.86
N HIS A 19 -0.82 -17.84 12.54
CA HIS A 19 -2.22 -17.62 12.14
C HIS A 19 -2.32 -17.02 10.73
N ILE A 20 -1.53 -15.99 10.43
CA ILE A 20 -1.48 -15.40 9.07
C ILE A 20 -1.05 -16.46 8.05
N ARG A 21 0.00 -17.23 8.34
CA ARG A 21 0.49 -18.31 7.46
C ARG A 21 -0.52 -19.44 7.24
N SER A 22 -1.46 -19.63 8.16
CA SER A 22 -2.51 -20.65 8.03
C SER A 22 -3.46 -20.38 6.86
N PHE A 23 -3.56 -19.11 6.42
CA PHE A 23 -4.34 -18.71 5.24
C PHE A 23 -3.59 -18.95 3.92
N GLN A 24 -2.30 -19.31 3.94
CA GLN A 24 -1.53 -19.48 2.70
C GLN A 24 -1.78 -20.84 2.05
N ASN A 25 -2.21 -20.83 0.79
CA ASN A 25 -2.46 -22.05 0.04
C ASN A 25 -1.17 -22.74 -0.42
N LYS A 26 -1.00 -24.03 -0.09
CA LYS A 26 0.11 -24.84 -0.63
C LYS A 26 -0.08 -25.23 -2.09
N LYS A 27 -1.31 -25.56 -2.49
CA LYS A 27 -1.68 -26.07 -3.83
C LYS A 27 -3.07 -25.54 -4.22
N GLY A 28 -3.49 -25.76 -5.46
CA GLY A 28 -4.83 -25.46 -5.94
C GLY A 28 -4.83 -24.39 -7.02
N ARG A 29 -5.95 -23.65 -7.13
CA ARG A 29 -6.12 -22.63 -8.19
C ARG A 29 -5.21 -21.42 -7.99
N PHE A 30 -4.93 -21.04 -6.74
CA PHE A 30 -4.10 -19.88 -6.36
C PHE A 30 -2.98 -20.32 -5.41
N PRO A 31 -2.00 -21.13 -5.87
CA PRO A 31 -0.90 -21.59 -5.02
C PRO A 31 -0.07 -20.41 -4.53
N GLY A 32 0.27 -20.40 -3.24
CA GLY A 32 1.03 -19.35 -2.57
C GLY A 32 0.23 -18.12 -2.16
N TYR A 33 -1.01 -17.95 -2.64
CA TYR A 33 -1.87 -16.84 -2.21
C TYR A 33 -2.36 -17.06 -0.78
N PHE A 34 -2.59 -15.95 -0.07
CA PHE A 34 -3.31 -15.93 1.21
C PHE A 34 -4.79 -15.71 0.92
N GLU A 35 -5.64 -16.64 1.39
CA GLU A 35 -7.08 -16.59 1.18
C GLU A 35 -7.83 -16.78 2.49
N ASP A 36 -8.44 -15.71 2.99
CA ASP A 36 -9.53 -15.84 3.96
C ASP A 36 -10.83 -16.24 3.24
N ARG A 37 -11.41 -17.37 3.63
CA ARG A 37 -12.68 -17.86 3.09
C ARG A 37 -13.84 -16.91 3.39
N ALA A 38 -13.82 -16.19 4.52
CA ALA A 38 -14.86 -15.23 4.87
C ALA A 38 -14.89 -14.07 3.86
N VAL A 39 -13.71 -13.56 3.49
CA VAL A 39 -13.57 -12.48 2.50
C VAL A 39 -13.81 -12.98 1.08
N THR A 40 -13.10 -14.03 0.67
CA THR A 40 -13.11 -14.52 -0.72
C THR A 40 -14.47 -15.05 -1.16
N ARG A 41 -15.27 -15.64 -0.26
CA ARG A 41 -16.64 -16.09 -0.58
C ARG A 41 -17.53 -14.93 -1.01
N ILE A 42 -17.41 -13.78 -0.35
CA ILE A 42 -18.23 -12.60 -0.64
C ILE A 42 -17.70 -11.90 -1.90
N ALA A 43 -16.38 -11.76 -2.04
CA ALA A 43 -15.76 -11.20 -3.24
C ALA A 43 -16.12 -12.02 -4.49
N ASP A 44 -16.01 -13.34 -4.43
CA ASP A 44 -16.36 -14.24 -5.55
C ASP A 44 -17.83 -14.14 -5.93
N LYS A 45 -18.73 -14.01 -4.95
CA LYS A 45 -20.18 -13.87 -5.23
C LYS A 45 -20.48 -12.65 -6.09
N LYS A 46 -19.72 -11.56 -5.95
CA LYS A 46 -19.88 -10.34 -6.77
C LYS A 46 -19.43 -10.54 -8.22
N MET A 47 -18.50 -11.47 -8.46
CA MET A 47 -17.99 -11.77 -9.80
C MET A 47 -18.88 -12.74 -10.60
N GLY A 48 -19.86 -13.37 -9.93
CA GLY A 48 -20.73 -14.41 -10.50
C GLY A 48 -20.22 -15.83 -10.20
N TRP A 49 -21.10 -16.82 -10.37
CA TRP A 49 -20.95 -18.19 -9.83
C TRP A 49 -19.70 -18.95 -10.27
N PHE A 50 -19.08 -18.58 -11.40
CA PHE A 50 -17.92 -19.29 -11.97
C PHE A 50 -16.61 -18.49 -11.97
N ARG A 51 -16.68 -17.21 -11.57
CA ARG A 51 -15.51 -16.31 -11.58
C ARG A 51 -14.95 -16.19 -10.17
N LYS A 52 -13.64 -16.02 -10.11
CA LYS A 52 -12.90 -15.81 -8.86
C LYS A 52 -12.31 -14.42 -8.92
N ASP A 53 -12.49 -13.65 -7.86
CA ASP A 53 -11.91 -12.31 -7.76
C ASP A 53 -10.39 -12.43 -7.51
N VAL A 54 -9.61 -12.31 -8.58
CA VAL A 54 -8.13 -12.38 -8.50
C VAL A 54 -7.56 -11.07 -7.95
N ALA A 55 -8.27 -9.95 -8.11
CA ALA A 55 -7.83 -8.64 -7.64
C ALA A 55 -7.80 -8.60 -6.11
N VAL A 56 -8.91 -9.00 -5.46
CA VAL A 56 -9.00 -9.08 -3.99
C VAL A 56 -7.95 -10.05 -3.44
N ARG A 57 -7.80 -11.23 -4.04
CA ARG A 57 -6.80 -12.23 -3.60
C ARG A 57 -5.37 -11.68 -3.63
N ARG A 58 -5.02 -10.92 -4.68
CA ARG A 58 -3.71 -10.29 -4.82
C ARG A 58 -3.49 -9.25 -3.74
N ALA A 59 -4.50 -8.45 -3.43
CA ALA A 59 -4.44 -7.43 -2.39
C ALA A 59 -4.29 -8.06 -1.00
N GLU A 60 -5.09 -9.08 -0.67
CA GLU A 60 -4.98 -9.86 0.58
C GLU A 60 -3.61 -10.53 0.72
N THR A 61 -3.11 -11.14 -0.36
CA THR A 61 -1.78 -11.75 -0.40
C THR A 61 -0.68 -10.72 -0.16
N ARG A 62 -0.75 -9.55 -0.78
CA ARG A 62 0.21 -8.46 -0.52
C ARG A 62 0.16 -8.03 0.95
N GLN A 63 -1.02 -7.86 1.53
CA GLN A 63 -1.16 -7.43 2.92
C GLN A 63 -0.62 -8.46 3.91
N ALA A 64 -0.95 -9.74 3.72
CA ALA A 64 -0.41 -10.81 4.53
C ALA A 64 1.12 -10.86 4.44
N CYS A 65 1.68 -10.74 3.24
CA CYS A 65 3.13 -10.72 3.05
C CYS A 65 3.79 -9.47 3.67
N ALA A 66 3.18 -8.29 3.55
CA ALA A 66 3.67 -7.06 4.16
C ALA A 66 3.68 -7.16 5.70
N THR A 67 2.65 -7.75 6.29
CA THR A 67 2.58 -7.99 7.74
C THR A 67 3.64 -8.99 8.20
N LEU A 68 3.86 -10.09 7.46
CA LEU A 68 4.93 -11.04 7.76
C LEU A 68 6.30 -10.37 7.66
N LEU A 69 6.54 -9.60 6.59
CA LEU A 69 7.78 -8.85 6.41
C LEU A 69 8.03 -7.86 7.56
N PHE A 70 7.00 -7.15 8.00
CA PHE A 70 7.06 -6.25 9.16
C PHE A 70 7.45 -6.99 10.44
N ALA A 71 6.94 -8.21 10.63
CA ALA A 71 7.28 -9.08 11.76
C ALA A 71 8.67 -9.75 11.63
N GLY A 72 9.41 -9.53 10.53
CA GLY A 72 10.67 -10.24 10.26
C GLY A 72 10.47 -11.69 9.81
N GLU A 73 9.26 -12.05 9.44
CA GLU A 73 8.84 -13.40 9.06
C GLU A 73 8.64 -13.52 7.53
N THR A 74 8.52 -14.77 7.06
CA THR A 74 8.39 -15.08 5.63
C THR A 74 7.11 -15.87 5.32
N PRO A 75 6.57 -15.77 4.09
CA PRO A 75 5.57 -16.73 3.60
C PRO A 75 6.13 -18.16 3.59
N LYS A 76 5.25 -19.18 3.68
CA LYS A 76 5.61 -20.61 3.62
C LYS A 76 5.89 -21.10 2.19
N TYR A 77 5.22 -20.51 1.20
CA TYR A 77 5.28 -20.95 -0.19
C TYR A 77 5.52 -19.77 -1.16
N PRO A 78 6.17 -19.99 -2.31
CA PRO A 78 6.26 -19.01 -3.38
C PRO A 78 4.87 -18.61 -3.88
N ILE A 79 4.70 -17.35 -4.24
CA ILE A 79 3.45 -16.81 -4.76
C ILE A 79 3.37 -17.14 -6.25
N GLY A 80 2.48 -18.06 -6.64
CA GLY A 80 2.30 -18.48 -8.02
C GLY A 80 1.38 -17.54 -8.81
N ARG A 81 0.93 -17.96 -10.01
CA ARG A 81 -0.11 -17.26 -10.82
C ARG A 81 0.19 -15.77 -11.12
N LEU A 82 1.45 -15.37 -11.02
CA LEU A 82 1.94 -14.08 -11.51
C LEU A 82 2.23 -14.23 -13.01
N PRO A 83 2.36 -13.13 -13.78
CA PRO A 83 2.99 -13.19 -15.09
C PRO A 83 4.39 -13.83 -15.00
N GLU A 84 4.73 -14.73 -15.92
CA GLU A 84 5.96 -15.54 -15.90
C GLU A 84 6.85 -15.27 -17.13
N SER A 85 6.44 -14.33 -17.99
CA SER A 85 7.21 -13.92 -19.18
C SER A 85 7.06 -12.42 -19.44
N PRO A 86 8.02 -11.77 -20.11
CA PRO A 86 7.91 -10.35 -20.47
C PRO A 86 6.63 -10.01 -21.24
N ARG A 87 6.19 -10.91 -22.13
CA ARG A 87 4.91 -10.75 -22.84
C ARG A 87 3.72 -10.70 -21.87
N GLN A 88 3.63 -11.65 -20.94
CA GLN A 88 2.54 -11.66 -19.96
C GLN A 88 2.61 -10.46 -19.01
N VAL A 89 3.80 -9.96 -18.70
CA VAL A 89 3.98 -8.72 -17.92
C VAL A 89 3.40 -7.53 -18.69
N ARG A 90 3.75 -7.37 -19.97
CA ARG A 90 3.16 -6.32 -20.82
C ARG A 90 1.66 -6.43 -20.88
N ASP A 91 1.14 -7.61 -21.21
CA ASP A 91 -0.31 -7.86 -21.30
C ASP A 91 -1.01 -7.51 -19.97
N PHE A 92 -0.38 -7.82 -18.83
CA PHE A 92 -0.90 -7.48 -17.52
C PHE A 92 -0.88 -5.97 -17.26
N VAL A 93 0.27 -5.30 -17.37
CA VAL A 93 0.42 -3.88 -16.99
C VAL A 93 -0.33 -2.97 -17.96
N GLN A 94 -0.24 -3.22 -19.26
CA GLN A 94 -0.92 -2.42 -20.30
C GLN A 94 -2.44 -2.69 -20.33
N GLY A 95 -2.88 -3.86 -19.86
CA GLY A 95 -4.30 -4.19 -19.73
C GLY A 95 -5.01 -3.53 -18.54
N LEU A 96 -4.28 -2.84 -17.66
CA LEU A 96 -4.87 -2.09 -16.55
C LEU A 96 -5.48 -0.77 -17.03
N ASN A 97 -6.54 -0.32 -16.35
CA ASN A 97 -7.20 0.95 -16.69
C ASN A 97 -6.43 2.16 -16.12
N TRP A 98 -5.43 2.65 -16.85
CA TRP A 98 -4.60 3.79 -16.41
C TRP A 98 -5.30 5.16 -16.45
N SER A 99 -6.55 5.23 -16.92
CA SER A 99 -7.38 6.43 -16.70
C SER A 99 -7.97 6.45 -15.28
N GLU A 100 -7.88 5.33 -14.56
CA GLU A 100 -8.19 5.17 -13.13
C GLU A 100 -6.92 4.73 -12.39
N PRO A 101 -5.93 5.63 -12.26
CA PRO A 101 -4.57 5.28 -11.85
C PRO A 101 -4.48 4.68 -10.44
N TRP A 102 -5.45 4.91 -9.55
CA TRP A 102 -5.48 4.25 -8.24
C TRP A 102 -5.58 2.73 -8.35
N ALA A 103 -6.54 2.22 -9.14
CA ALA A 103 -6.76 0.80 -9.29
C ALA A 103 -5.63 0.14 -10.11
N ALA A 104 -5.20 0.80 -11.18
CA ALA A 104 -4.09 0.33 -12.01
C ALA A 104 -2.77 0.31 -11.22
N GLY A 105 -2.42 1.41 -10.56
CA GLY A 105 -1.22 1.52 -9.73
C GLY A 105 -1.21 0.49 -8.60
N SER A 106 -2.36 0.21 -7.98
CA SER A 106 -2.51 -0.84 -6.96
C SER A 106 -2.07 -2.20 -7.49
N HIS A 107 -2.56 -2.60 -8.66
CA HIS A 107 -2.23 -3.91 -9.22
C HIS A 107 -0.80 -4.00 -9.79
N ALA A 108 -0.25 -2.91 -10.34
CA ALA A 108 1.14 -2.84 -10.74
C ALA A 108 2.10 -2.89 -9.53
N GLY A 109 1.82 -2.11 -8.48
CA GLY A 109 2.58 -2.13 -7.23
C GLY A 109 2.53 -3.50 -6.54
N HIS A 110 1.36 -4.13 -6.50
CA HIS A 110 1.23 -5.52 -6.01
C HIS A 110 2.09 -6.50 -6.80
N LEU A 111 2.21 -6.34 -8.13
CA LEU A 111 3.03 -7.24 -8.93
C LEU A 111 4.51 -7.11 -8.55
N LEU A 112 5.04 -5.89 -8.48
CA LEU A 112 6.42 -5.63 -8.03
C LEU A 112 6.67 -6.20 -6.64
N PHE A 113 5.74 -5.97 -5.71
CA PHE A 113 5.82 -6.48 -4.34
C PHE A 113 5.90 -8.01 -4.30
N LEU A 114 5.01 -8.71 -5.01
CA LEU A 114 4.96 -10.18 -4.98
C LEU A 114 6.17 -10.81 -5.71
N TYR A 115 6.67 -10.16 -6.75
CA TYR A 115 7.95 -10.50 -7.37
C TYR A 115 9.12 -10.37 -6.39
N GLU A 116 9.17 -9.29 -5.61
CA GLU A 116 10.18 -9.14 -4.57
C GLU A 116 10.12 -10.27 -3.53
N MET A 117 8.92 -10.65 -3.06
CA MET A 117 8.77 -11.78 -2.14
C MET A 117 9.33 -13.08 -2.72
N ASN A 118 9.03 -13.37 -4.00
CA ASN A 118 9.55 -14.53 -4.71
C ASN A 118 11.07 -14.49 -4.89
N SER A 119 11.61 -13.34 -5.27
CA SER A 119 13.05 -13.12 -5.42
C SER A 119 13.81 -13.32 -4.11
N ARG A 120 13.33 -12.67 -3.03
CA ARG A 120 14.01 -12.58 -1.74
C ARG A 120 13.99 -13.89 -0.94
N TYR A 121 12.89 -14.63 -0.98
CA TYR A 121 12.68 -15.77 -0.07
C TYR A 121 12.66 -17.13 -0.74
N PHE A 122 12.55 -17.20 -2.07
CA PHE A 122 12.35 -18.46 -2.77
C PHE A 122 13.38 -18.71 -3.89
N GLY A 123 14.49 -17.97 -3.90
CA GLY A 123 15.60 -18.20 -4.82
C GLY A 123 15.25 -17.91 -6.29
N MET A 124 14.20 -17.13 -6.56
CA MET A 124 13.69 -16.89 -7.91
C MET A 124 14.29 -15.65 -8.59
N ARG A 125 15.29 -15.01 -7.98
CA ARG A 125 15.84 -13.71 -8.43
C ARG A 125 16.18 -13.68 -9.92
N GLN A 126 16.90 -14.69 -10.44
CA GLN A 126 17.32 -14.72 -11.85
C GLN A 126 16.15 -14.77 -12.84
N ILE A 127 15.02 -15.37 -12.44
CA ILE A 127 13.81 -15.46 -13.26
C ILE A 127 12.98 -14.18 -13.12
N ILE A 128 12.95 -13.60 -11.93
CA ILE A 128 12.12 -12.42 -11.62
C ILE A 128 12.72 -11.12 -12.15
N GLU A 129 14.05 -10.95 -12.13
CA GLU A 129 14.66 -9.66 -12.47
C GLU A 129 14.30 -9.17 -13.88
N PRO A 130 14.36 -10.00 -14.94
CA PRO A 130 13.92 -9.58 -16.28
C PRO A 130 12.42 -9.22 -16.34
N LEU A 131 11.59 -9.82 -15.48
CA LEU A 131 10.16 -9.50 -15.40
C LEU A 131 9.93 -8.15 -14.72
N VAL A 132 10.73 -7.83 -13.69
CA VAL A 132 10.72 -6.51 -13.04
C VAL A 132 11.15 -5.44 -14.03
N GLU A 133 12.22 -5.65 -14.78
CA GLU A 133 12.66 -4.71 -15.83
C GLU A 133 11.54 -4.42 -16.84
N GLU A 134 10.79 -5.45 -17.24
CA GLU A 134 9.65 -5.28 -18.13
C GLU A 134 8.50 -4.48 -17.47
N VAL A 135 8.22 -4.70 -16.17
CA VAL A 135 7.24 -3.88 -15.44
C VAL A 135 7.66 -2.41 -15.46
N LEU A 136 8.93 -2.12 -15.16
CA LEU A 136 9.45 -0.75 -15.12
C LEU A 136 9.42 -0.10 -16.51
N SER A 137 9.78 -0.83 -17.57
CA SER A 137 9.65 -0.38 -18.95
C SER A 137 8.19 -0.04 -19.30
N CYS A 138 7.23 -0.86 -18.88
CA CYS A 138 5.81 -0.56 -19.09
C CYS A 138 5.37 0.72 -18.34
N LEU A 139 5.79 0.88 -17.09
CA LEU A 139 5.48 2.05 -16.27
C LEU A 139 6.14 3.31 -16.83
N ASP A 140 7.36 3.23 -17.35
CA ASP A 140 8.06 4.36 -17.96
C ASP A 140 7.28 4.98 -19.13
N ASN A 141 6.56 4.16 -19.90
CA ASN A 141 5.70 4.64 -20.99
C ASN A 141 4.43 5.35 -20.51
N LEU A 142 4.05 5.16 -19.24
CA LEU A 142 2.88 5.76 -18.61
C LEU A 142 3.22 6.98 -17.75
N LEU A 143 4.51 7.25 -17.56
CA LEU A 143 4.99 8.30 -16.68
C LEU A 143 4.75 9.68 -17.32
N ASP A 144 3.90 10.49 -16.70
CA ASP A 144 3.65 11.86 -17.14
C ASP A 144 4.67 12.81 -16.48
N PRO A 145 5.55 13.48 -17.23
CA PRO A 145 6.58 14.36 -16.67
C PRO A 145 6.02 15.63 -16.02
N ARG A 146 4.75 15.98 -16.25
CA ARG A 146 4.10 17.15 -15.64
C ARG A 146 3.66 16.87 -14.22
N THR A 147 3.17 15.66 -13.96
CA THR A 147 2.71 15.24 -12.62
C THR A 147 3.74 14.40 -11.88
N GLY A 148 4.67 13.78 -12.61
CA GLY A 148 5.61 12.80 -12.10
C GLY A 148 4.98 11.45 -11.74
N SER A 149 3.72 11.22 -12.10
CA SER A 149 2.95 10.01 -11.80
C SER A 149 2.63 9.19 -13.06
N TRP A 150 2.04 8.01 -12.88
CA TRP A 150 1.69 7.05 -13.93
C TRP A 150 0.20 7.07 -14.23
N HIS A 151 -0.19 7.57 -15.40
CA HIS A 151 -1.59 7.61 -15.82
C HIS A 151 -1.71 7.89 -17.32
N ASN A 152 -2.92 7.72 -17.85
CA ASN A 152 -3.29 8.23 -19.16
C ASN A 152 -4.54 9.13 -19.07
N GLY A 153 -4.75 9.95 -20.10
CA GLY A 153 -5.90 10.85 -20.15
C GLY A 153 -5.77 12.01 -19.15
N SER A 154 -6.84 12.28 -18.41
CA SER A 154 -6.91 13.41 -17.46
C SER A 154 -7.71 13.00 -16.22
N PRO A 155 -7.19 12.05 -15.42
CA PRO A 155 -7.83 11.63 -14.17
C PRO A 155 -7.95 12.78 -13.17
N ASP A 156 -8.85 12.64 -12.20
CA ASP A 156 -8.95 13.56 -11.07
C ASP A 156 -7.59 13.66 -10.34
N HIS A 157 -7.27 14.85 -9.87
CA HIS A 157 -5.99 15.14 -9.23
C HIS A 157 -5.69 14.22 -8.04
N GLN A 158 -6.72 13.87 -7.26
CA GLN A 158 -6.54 12.96 -6.13
C GLN A 158 -6.20 11.54 -6.59
N GLN A 159 -6.85 11.07 -7.68
CA GLN A 159 -6.55 9.76 -8.27
C GLN A 159 -5.09 9.67 -8.74
N ILE A 160 -4.51 10.76 -9.26
CA ILE A 160 -3.10 10.81 -9.65
C ILE A 160 -2.18 10.55 -8.45
N ILE A 161 -2.49 11.17 -7.30
CA ILE A 161 -1.73 11.02 -6.06
C ILE A 161 -1.92 9.60 -5.49
N ASN A 162 -3.16 9.12 -5.40
CA ASN A 162 -3.43 7.79 -4.87
C ASN A 162 -2.77 6.72 -5.76
N GLY A 163 -2.80 6.89 -7.09
CA GLY A 163 -2.13 6.00 -8.04
C GLY A 163 -0.60 6.03 -7.89
N ALA A 164 -0.02 7.22 -7.71
CA ALA A 164 1.42 7.37 -7.44
C ALA A 164 1.82 6.59 -6.19
N MET A 165 1.12 6.79 -5.07
CA MET A 165 1.34 6.05 -3.83
C MET A 165 1.40 4.55 -4.08
N LYS A 166 0.41 4.00 -4.80
CA LYS A 166 0.34 2.55 -5.03
C LYS A 166 1.54 2.01 -5.81
N VAL A 167 1.97 2.70 -6.87
CA VAL A 167 3.16 2.29 -7.63
C VAL A 167 4.43 2.42 -6.79
N ILE A 168 4.57 3.53 -6.06
CA ILE A 168 5.75 3.82 -5.23
C ILE A 168 5.96 2.76 -4.15
N THR A 169 4.91 2.18 -3.56
CA THR A 169 5.09 1.07 -2.60
C THR A 169 5.87 -0.11 -3.17
N GLY A 170 5.75 -0.39 -4.47
CA GLY A 170 6.56 -1.43 -5.13
C GLY A 170 7.99 -0.97 -5.44
N TYR A 171 8.19 0.32 -5.70
CA TYR A 171 9.51 0.92 -5.96
C TYR A 171 10.34 1.00 -4.68
N SER A 172 9.76 1.49 -3.59
CA SER A 172 10.44 1.70 -2.31
C SER A 172 10.96 0.39 -1.74
N LEU A 173 10.16 -0.68 -1.79
CA LEU A 173 10.57 -2.01 -1.37
C LEU A 173 11.82 -2.53 -2.12
N ARG A 174 11.97 -2.14 -3.39
CA ARG A 174 13.09 -2.53 -4.25
C ARG A 174 14.20 -1.48 -4.36
N GLY A 175 14.08 -0.35 -3.66
CA GLY A 175 15.05 0.74 -3.73
C GLY A 175 15.15 1.39 -5.12
N ILE A 176 14.07 1.42 -5.88
CA ILE A 176 14.03 2.01 -7.22
C ILE A 176 13.82 3.52 -7.11
N ALA A 177 14.69 4.30 -7.74
CA ALA A 177 14.62 5.76 -7.74
C ALA A 177 13.42 6.28 -8.56
N LEU A 178 12.83 7.38 -8.11
CA LEU A 178 11.79 8.09 -8.83
C LEU A 178 12.43 9.01 -9.88
N LYS A 179 11.87 9.04 -11.09
CA LYS A 179 12.39 9.89 -12.17
C LYS A 179 12.05 11.37 -12.01
N PHE A 180 10.87 11.69 -11.48
CA PHE A 180 10.38 13.06 -11.31
C PHE A 180 9.85 13.35 -9.88
N PRO A 181 10.65 13.14 -8.83
CA PRO A 181 10.20 13.32 -7.45
C PRO A 181 9.73 14.75 -7.16
N GLU A 182 10.38 15.76 -7.74
CA GLU A 182 10.00 17.17 -7.56
C GLU A 182 8.62 17.49 -8.15
N ARG A 183 8.25 16.84 -9.27
CA ARG A 183 6.92 17.01 -9.91
C ARG A 183 5.82 16.28 -9.15
N LEU A 184 6.14 15.14 -8.52
CA LEU A 184 5.24 14.50 -7.57
C LEU A 184 5.02 15.36 -6.33
N ILE A 185 6.06 16.00 -5.80
CA ILE A 185 5.95 16.99 -4.71
C ILE A 185 5.04 18.16 -5.14
N ASP A 186 5.24 18.68 -6.35
CA ASP A 186 4.36 19.71 -6.92
C ASP A 186 2.89 19.26 -6.93
N THR A 187 2.65 18.06 -7.45
CA THR A 187 1.33 17.44 -7.54
C THR A 187 0.69 17.27 -6.16
N CYS A 188 1.40 16.73 -5.18
CA CYS A 188 0.84 16.50 -3.84
C CYS A 188 0.47 17.79 -3.12
N LEU A 189 1.32 18.82 -3.19
CA LEU A 189 1.08 20.08 -2.46
C LEU A 189 -0.02 20.95 -3.07
N ILE A 190 -0.42 20.70 -4.33
CA ILE A 190 -1.61 21.33 -4.95
C ILE A 190 -2.91 20.78 -4.32
N SER A 191 -2.93 19.54 -3.85
CA SER A 191 -4.16 18.94 -3.32
C SER A 191 -4.55 19.55 -1.97
N SER A 192 -5.80 20.01 -1.90
CA SER A 192 -6.44 20.52 -0.68
C SER A 192 -7.31 19.48 0.03
N ARG A 193 -7.48 18.28 -0.55
CA ARG A 193 -8.40 17.26 -0.02
C ARG A 193 -7.75 16.48 1.13
N LEU A 194 -8.01 16.97 2.34
CA LEU A 194 -7.63 16.36 3.62
C LEU A 194 -8.82 15.66 4.31
N GLU A 195 -9.87 15.36 3.54
CA GLU A 195 -11.20 14.98 4.05
C GLU A 195 -11.32 13.49 4.43
N THR A 196 -10.45 12.61 3.91
CA THR A 196 -10.45 11.19 4.24
C THR A 196 -9.06 10.72 4.70
N GLY A 197 -9.02 9.68 5.54
CA GLY A 197 -7.77 9.11 6.04
C GLY A 197 -6.88 8.52 4.95
N CYS A 198 -7.46 7.91 3.90
CA CYS A 198 -6.70 7.35 2.78
C CYS A 198 -6.04 8.43 1.93
N ASP A 199 -6.78 9.47 1.53
CA ASP A 199 -6.25 10.49 0.62
C ASP A 199 -5.08 11.27 1.24
N MET A 200 -5.22 11.56 2.54
CA MET A 200 -4.16 12.20 3.31
C MET A 200 -2.94 11.29 3.48
N ALA A 201 -3.16 10.02 3.87
CA ALA A 201 -2.07 9.06 4.03
C ALA A 201 -1.29 8.85 2.72
N ASP A 202 -2.01 8.78 1.59
CA ASP A 202 -1.39 8.61 0.27
C ASP A 202 -0.50 9.80 -0.10
N ALA A 203 -0.97 11.03 0.09
CA ALA A 203 -0.18 12.23 -0.18
C ALA A 203 1.07 12.31 0.72
N ILE A 204 0.91 12.03 2.02
CA ILE A 204 2.05 12.03 2.97
C ILE A 204 3.07 10.97 2.57
N TYR A 205 2.63 9.77 2.16
CA TYR A 205 3.52 8.72 1.70
C TYR A 205 4.33 9.14 0.48
N VAL A 206 3.67 9.71 -0.53
CA VAL A 206 4.37 10.20 -1.74
C VAL A 206 5.38 11.29 -1.39
N LEU A 207 5.00 12.26 -0.54
CA LEU A 207 5.90 13.32 -0.10
C LEU A 207 7.10 12.76 0.69
N HIS A 208 6.88 11.77 1.56
CA HIS A 208 7.93 11.10 2.32
C HIS A 208 8.94 10.42 1.38
N GLU A 209 8.48 9.60 0.44
CA GLU A 209 9.36 8.90 -0.51
C GLU A 209 10.11 9.84 -1.46
N CYS A 210 9.48 10.96 -1.86
CA CYS A 210 10.16 11.97 -2.68
C CYS A 210 11.21 12.76 -1.87
N SER A 211 10.90 13.12 -0.61
CA SER A 211 11.81 13.88 0.25
C SER A 211 13.08 13.11 0.62
N ARG A 212 13.06 11.78 0.49
CA ARG A 212 14.26 10.94 0.64
C ARG A 212 15.23 11.07 -0.55
N GLN A 213 14.81 11.70 -1.65
CA GLN A 213 15.56 11.79 -2.91
C GLN A 213 15.87 13.23 -3.32
N THR A 214 15.22 14.23 -2.72
CA THR A 214 15.43 15.66 -3.00
C THR A 214 15.04 16.54 -1.80
N GLU A 215 15.69 17.69 -1.66
CA GLU A 215 15.35 18.72 -0.67
C GLU A 215 14.34 19.77 -1.19
N TYR A 216 13.83 19.58 -2.41
CA TYR A 216 12.91 20.50 -3.08
C TYR A 216 11.65 20.78 -2.26
N ARG A 217 11.34 22.07 -2.06
CA ARG A 217 10.16 22.59 -1.31
C ARG A 217 9.99 22.03 0.11
N ARG A 218 11.10 21.73 0.79
CA ARG A 218 11.10 21.24 2.18
C ARG A 218 10.27 22.09 3.14
N THR A 219 10.28 23.42 3.00
CA THR A 219 9.46 24.33 3.82
C THR A 219 7.96 24.10 3.57
N ASP A 220 7.53 24.03 2.32
CA ASP A 220 6.12 23.82 1.96
C ASP A 220 5.63 22.43 2.42
N ILE A 221 6.50 21.41 2.34
CA ILE A 221 6.22 20.06 2.85
C ILE A 221 6.05 20.10 4.37
N ARG A 222 6.90 20.83 5.09
CA ARG A 222 6.77 21.04 6.54
C ARG A 222 5.44 21.70 6.88
N GLU A 223 5.06 22.75 6.17
CA GLU A 223 3.76 23.42 6.38
C GLU A 223 2.58 22.50 6.07
N TYR A 224 2.66 21.71 5.00
CA TYR A 224 1.68 20.70 4.65
C TYR A 224 1.52 19.67 5.79
N CYS A 225 2.62 19.11 6.30
CA CYS A 225 2.61 18.17 7.42
C CYS A 225 1.95 18.76 8.68
N LEU A 226 2.24 20.01 9.02
CA LEU A 226 1.62 20.68 10.18
C LEU A 226 0.11 20.87 10.01
N ARG A 227 -0.37 21.10 8.77
CA ARG A 227 -1.82 21.09 8.47
C ARG A 227 -2.41 19.69 8.62
N CYS A 228 -1.76 18.66 8.06
CA CYS A 228 -2.20 17.28 8.21
C CYS A 228 -2.36 16.88 9.69
N ILE A 229 -1.40 17.20 10.57
CA ILE A 229 -1.53 16.91 12.02
C ILE A 229 -2.82 17.52 12.60
N LYS A 230 -3.17 18.76 12.22
CA LYS A 230 -4.40 19.43 12.71
C LYS A 230 -5.65 18.71 12.20
N GLU A 231 -5.64 18.23 10.96
CA GLU A 231 -6.76 17.50 10.36
C GLU A 231 -6.91 16.09 10.95
N ILE A 232 -5.81 15.35 11.14
CA ILE A 232 -5.79 14.01 11.74
C ILE A 232 -6.45 14.01 13.13
N LYS A 233 -6.23 15.07 13.93
CA LYS A 233 -6.87 15.21 15.26
C LYS A 233 -8.39 15.14 15.21
N LYS A 234 -9.04 15.50 14.09
CA LYS A 234 -10.50 15.43 13.94
C LYS A 234 -11.03 13.99 13.86
N PHE A 235 -10.16 13.03 13.55
CA PHE A 235 -10.49 11.61 13.44
C PHE A 235 -10.23 10.84 14.74
N GLN A 236 -9.61 11.48 15.74
CA GLN A 236 -9.34 10.86 17.03
C GLN A 236 -10.62 10.84 17.88
N LEU A 237 -10.98 9.68 18.40
CA LEU A 237 -12.15 9.53 19.28
C LEU A 237 -11.75 9.45 20.76
N LYS A 238 -12.76 9.37 21.64
CA LYS A 238 -12.59 9.39 23.10
C LYS A 238 -11.80 8.20 23.65
N ASP A 239 -11.74 7.10 22.91
CA ASP A 239 -10.94 5.92 23.24
C ASP A 239 -9.44 6.11 22.96
N GLY A 240 -9.05 7.25 22.39
CA GLY A 240 -7.67 7.62 22.08
C GLY A 240 -7.18 7.11 20.73
N ALA A 241 -7.94 6.24 20.06
CA ALA A 241 -7.65 5.72 18.73
C ALA A 241 -8.31 6.59 17.63
N PHE A 242 -8.22 6.16 16.37
CA PHE A 242 -8.79 6.89 15.24
C PHE A 242 -9.84 6.09 14.49
N SER A 243 -10.81 6.81 13.93
CA SER A 243 -11.84 6.25 13.05
C SER A 243 -11.59 6.65 11.60
N TYR A 244 -11.97 5.82 10.63
CA TYR A 244 -11.73 6.09 9.21
C TYR A 244 -12.47 7.34 8.71
N PHE A 245 -13.66 7.58 9.23
CA PHE A 245 -14.40 8.84 9.07
C PHE A 245 -14.50 9.57 10.41
N PRO A 246 -14.66 10.91 10.45
CA PRO A 246 -14.69 11.65 11.70
C PRO A 246 -15.81 11.24 12.67
N ASP A 247 -16.90 10.68 12.17
CA ASP A 247 -18.12 10.38 12.92
C ASP A 247 -18.53 8.90 12.91
N ARG A 248 -17.78 8.02 12.23
CA ARG A 248 -18.12 6.61 12.09
C ARG A 248 -16.96 5.72 11.64
N ALA A 249 -16.96 4.49 12.14
CA ALA A 249 -16.09 3.42 11.68
C ALA A 249 -16.33 3.06 10.21
N GLN A 250 -15.30 2.59 9.54
CA GLN A 250 -15.45 2.00 8.20
C GLN A 250 -16.34 0.76 8.24
N ARG A 251 -17.39 0.76 7.41
CA ARG A 251 -18.35 -0.36 7.34
C ARG A 251 -17.90 -1.50 6.44
N TYR A 252 -17.19 -1.20 5.36
CA TYR A 252 -16.92 -2.16 4.29
C TYR A 252 -15.45 -2.28 3.96
N TYR A 253 -14.96 -3.51 3.76
CA TYR A 253 -13.60 -3.80 3.30
C TYR A 253 -13.64 -4.78 2.13
N TYR A 254 -13.13 -4.40 0.96
CA TYR A 254 -13.41 -5.10 -0.32
C TYR A 254 -14.92 -5.35 -0.56
N GLY A 255 -15.74 -4.44 0.00
CA GLY A 255 -17.19 -4.52 0.05
C GLY A 255 -17.74 -5.73 0.83
N VAL A 256 -16.94 -6.33 1.71
CA VAL A 256 -17.39 -7.19 2.81
C VAL A 256 -17.77 -6.28 3.97
N GLU A 257 -18.92 -6.49 4.60
CA GLU A 257 -19.29 -5.75 5.81
C GLU A 257 -18.45 -6.25 6.99
N VAL A 258 -17.64 -5.35 7.57
CA VAL A 258 -16.69 -5.68 8.65
C VAL A 258 -17.04 -4.99 9.97
N SER A 259 -17.92 -3.99 9.95
CA SER A 259 -18.41 -3.31 11.14
C SER A 259 -19.84 -2.81 10.93
N LYS A 260 -20.46 -2.28 11.99
CA LYS A 260 -21.77 -1.63 11.92
C LYS A 260 -21.69 -0.14 11.55
N GLY A 261 -20.48 0.41 11.38
CA GLY A 261 -20.27 1.83 11.13
C GLY A 261 -20.73 2.73 12.29
N LEU A 262 -20.51 2.29 13.53
CA LEU A 262 -20.83 3.09 14.72
C LEU A 262 -19.82 4.23 14.89
N CYS A 263 -20.14 5.21 15.72
CA CYS A 263 -19.22 6.28 16.10
C CYS A 263 -18.17 5.75 17.10
N GLU A 264 -17.25 4.94 16.58
CA GLU A 264 -16.17 4.28 17.31
C GLU A 264 -14.91 4.21 16.44
N SER A 265 -13.74 4.04 17.08
CA SER A 265 -12.48 3.92 16.37
C SER A 265 -12.43 2.58 15.65
N ASP A 266 -11.68 2.52 14.56
CA ASP A 266 -11.52 1.29 13.80
C ASP A 266 -10.05 1.04 13.45
N LEU A 267 -9.73 -0.23 13.20
CA LEU A 267 -8.36 -0.65 12.92
C LEU A 267 -7.80 -0.01 11.66
N HIS A 268 -8.62 0.25 10.65
CA HIS A 268 -8.16 0.80 9.38
C HIS A 268 -7.80 2.27 9.52
N GLY A 269 -8.70 3.09 10.08
CA GLY A 269 -8.46 4.49 10.41
C GLY A 269 -7.26 4.65 11.35
N THR A 270 -7.23 3.88 12.45
CA THR A 270 -6.10 3.90 13.39
C THR A 270 -4.78 3.58 12.71
N THR A 271 -4.73 2.54 11.87
CA THR A 271 -3.50 2.16 11.16
C THR A 271 -3.05 3.27 10.21
N LEU A 272 -3.95 3.82 9.39
CA LEU A 272 -3.63 4.87 8.41
C LEU A 272 -3.13 6.16 9.06
N PHE A 273 -3.76 6.59 10.16
CA PHE A 273 -3.37 7.83 10.84
C PHE A 273 -2.10 7.67 11.65
N VAL A 274 -1.89 6.55 12.33
CA VAL A 274 -0.61 6.27 12.99
C VAL A 274 0.53 6.16 11.97
N TRP A 275 0.26 5.54 10.82
CA TRP A 275 1.21 5.52 9.70
C TRP A 275 1.56 6.93 9.23
N SER A 276 0.54 7.74 8.93
CA SER A 276 0.72 9.13 8.50
C SER A 276 1.53 9.94 9.50
N LEU A 277 1.22 9.82 10.79
CA LEU A 277 1.93 10.52 11.87
C LEU A 277 3.39 10.09 11.99
N ALA A 278 3.71 8.80 11.79
CA ALA A 278 5.09 8.33 11.80
C ALA A 278 5.91 8.93 10.65
N MET A 279 5.35 8.98 9.43
CA MET A 279 6.02 9.61 8.28
C MET A 279 6.16 11.12 8.44
N ILE A 280 5.14 11.78 9.00
CA ILE A 280 5.21 13.21 9.34
C ILE A 280 6.31 13.47 10.37
N ALA A 281 6.41 12.66 11.42
CA ALA A 281 7.45 12.81 12.43
C ALA A 281 8.86 12.68 11.82
N ASP A 282 9.04 11.77 10.85
CA ASP A 282 10.28 11.61 10.11
C ASP A 282 10.58 12.84 9.23
N LEU A 283 9.61 13.27 8.42
CA LEU A 283 9.72 14.48 7.58
C LEU A 283 10.04 15.75 8.37
N LEU A 284 9.56 15.84 9.61
CA LEU A 284 9.78 16.96 10.50
C LEU A 284 11.03 16.82 11.39
N GLY A 285 11.69 15.65 11.36
CA GLY A 285 12.96 15.39 12.03
C GLY A 285 12.87 15.05 13.52
N PHE A 286 11.75 14.48 13.99
CA PHE A 286 11.57 14.12 15.41
C PHE A 286 11.04 12.70 15.63
N ILE A 287 11.10 11.80 14.63
CA ILE A 287 10.63 10.41 14.79
C ILE A 287 11.41 9.65 15.88
N ASP A 288 12.73 9.88 15.97
CA ASP A 288 13.60 9.23 16.95
C ASP A 288 13.29 9.68 18.38
N ASP A 289 12.92 10.96 18.57
CA ASP A 289 12.49 11.51 19.87
C ASP A 289 11.23 10.79 20.41
N LEU A 290 10.40 10.26 19.50
CA LEU A 290 9.21 9.48 19.84
C LEU A 290 9.50 7.99 20.04
N GLY A 291 10.71 7.51 19.69
CA GLY A 291 11.04 6.10 19.63
C GLY A 291 10.21 5.33 18.59
N TRP A 292 9.63 6.04 17.62
CA TRP A 292 8.79 5.45 16.57
C TRP A 292 9.64 4.90 15.42
N ARG A 293 9.01 4.10 14.57
CA ARG A 293 9.61 3.52 13.37
C ARG A 293 8.73 3.79 12.16
N LEU A 294 9.40 3.98 11.03
CA LEU A 294 8.74 3.98 9.74
C LEU A 294 8.05 2.62 9.51
N PRO A 295 6.88 2.62 8.86
CA PRO A 295 6.22 1.39 8.45
C PRO A 295 6.95 0.73 7.29
N VAL A 296 6.66 -0.56 7.12
CA VAL A 296 7.06 -1.31 5.94
C VAL A 296 5.91 -1.27 4.95
N THR A 297 6.18 -0.83 3.72
CA THR A 297 5.21 -0.79 2.62
C THR A 297 5.53 -1.80 1.53
#